data_AF-A0A8S3AAH2-F1
#
_entry.id   AF-A0A8S3AAH2-F1
#
_cell.length_a   1.000
_cell.length_b   1.000
_cell.length_c   1.000
_cell.angle_alpha   90.00
_cell.angle_beta   90.00
_cell.angle_gamma   90.00
#
_symmetry.space_group_name_H-M   'P 1'
#
loop_
_entity.id
_entity.type
_entity.pdbx_description
1 polymer ?
#
loop_
_entity_poly.entity_id
_entity_poly.type
_entity_poly.pdbx_seq_one_letter_code
_entity_poly.pdbx_strand_id
1 'polypeptide(L)' 'SNYFSNAPIRLISGVLLYGPSGCGKTLIAQTLANECKVNFLQVKGPELLNKYVGSSEQNIRD' A
#
# COMPACT_ATOMS: atom_id res chain seq x y z
N SER A 1 -10.71 -14.50 14.58
CA SER A 1 -11.79 -13.54 14.26
C SER A 1 -12.35 -13.93 12.89
N ASN A 2 -13.43 -14.73 12.85
CA ASN A 2 -13.99 -15.33 11.62
C ASN A 2 -15.34 -14.71 11.23
N TYR A 3 -15.55 -13.43 11.55
CA TYR A 3 -16.85 -12.77 11.37
C TYR A 3 -17.29 -12.65 9.90
N PHE A 4 -16.35 -12.67 8.95
CA PHE A 4 -16.63 -12.56 7.51
C PHE A 4 -16.46 -13.88 6.75
N SER A 5 -16.15 -15.00 7.42
CA SER A 5 -15.83 -16.27 6.75
C SER A 5 -17.00 -16.88 5.97
N ASN A 6 -18.25 -16.57 6.36
CA ASN A 6 -19.47 -17.07 5.71
C ASN A 6 -20.21 -15.98 4.91
N ALA A 7 -19.61 -14.81 4.73
CA ALA A 7 -20.25 -13.72 4.00
C ALA A 7 -19.92 -13.83 2.50
N PRO A 8 -20.91 -13.74 1.58
CA PRO A 8 -20.69 -13.80 0.13
C PRO A 8 -20.13 -12.47 -0.41
N ILE A 9 -19.16 -11.87 0.29
CA ILE A 9 -18.52 -10.60 -0.06
C ILE A 9 -17.01 -10.77 -0.07
N ARG A 10 -16.38 -10.24 -1.13
CA ARG A 10 -14.93 -10.22 -1.24
C ARG A 10 -14.35 -9.19 -0.27
N LEU A 11 -13.38 -9.60 0.54
CA LEU A 11 -12.69 -8.69 1.45
C LEU A 11 -11.95 -7.60 0.67
N ILE A 12 -12.05 -6.37 1.17
CA ILE A 12 -11.36 -5.21 0.61
C ILE A 12 -9.85 -5.43 0.74
N SER A 13 -9.15 -5.45 -0.38
CA SER A 13 -7.69 -5.73 -0.43
C SER A 13 -6.83 -4.46 -0.34
N GLY A 14 -7.41 -3.27 -0.23
CA GLY A 14 -6.67 -2.02 -0.13
C GLY A 14 -7.53 -0.83 0.29
N VAL A 15 -6.89 0.17 0.91
CA VAL A 15 -7.52 1.41 1.39
C VAL A 15 -6.71 2.60 0.88
N LEU A 16 -7.37 3.64 0.37
CA LEU A 16 -6.76 4.89 -0.07
C LEU A 16 -7.09 6.02 0.92
N LEU A 17 -6.05 6.64 1.50
CA LEU A 17 -6.21 7.80 2.38
C LEU A 17 -5.91 9.08 1.60
N TYR A 18 -6.93 9.91 1.33
CA TYR A 18 -6.81 11.16 0.57
C TYR A 18 -7.28 12.38 1.36
N GLY A 19 -6.74 13.56 1.04
CA GLY A 19 -7.12 14.88 1.58
C GLY A 19 -5.91 15.81 1.79
N PRO A 20 -6.11 16.99 2.38
CA PRO A 20 -5.07 18.01 2.47
C PRO A 20 -3.85 17.58 3.30
N SER A 21 -2.70 18.21 3.03
CA SER A 21 -1.46 17.99 3.77
C SER A 21 -1.63 18.39 5.24
N GLY A 22 -1.07 17.60 6.16
CA GLY A 22 -1.15 17.88 7.60
C GLY A 22 -2.29 17.18 8.35
N CYS A 23 -3.20 16.48 7.67
CA CYS A 23 -4.28 15.72 8.33
C CYS A 23 -3.85 14.33 8.87
N GLY A 24 -2.55 14.08 9.07
CA GLY A 24 -2.07 12.84 9.71
C GLY A 24 -2.25 11.53 8.93
N LYS A 25 -2.52 11.56 7.63
CA LYS A 25 -2.79 10.36 6.81
C LYS A 25 -1.65 9.36 6.84
N THR A 26 -0.42 9.85 6.65
CA THR A 26 0.80 9.02 6.71
C THR A 26 1.04 8.49 8.12
N LEU A 27 0.77 9.32 9.14
CA LEU A 27 0.96 8.95 10.54
C LEU A 27 0.02 7.81 10.93
N ILE A 28 -1.27 7.92 10.59
CA ILE A 28 -2.25 6.86 10.85
C ILE A 28 -1.87 5.58 10.12
N ALA A 29 -1.45 5.66 8.85
CA ALA A 29 -1.05 4.47 8.09
C ALA A 29 0.16 3.74 8.72
N GLN A 30 1.16 4.50 9.19
CA GLN A 30 2.33 3.94 9.87
C GLN A 30 1.96 3.32 11.21
N THR A 31 1.22 4.02 12.06
CA THR A 31 0.80 3.52 13.38
C THR A 31 -0.06 2.26 13.24
N LEU A 32 -1.00 2.24 12.30
CA LEU A 32 -1.87 1.09 12.07
C LEU A 32 -1.07 -0.14 11.61
N ALA A 33 -0.09 0.06 10.72
CA ALA A 33 0.75 -1.05 10.28
C ALA A 33 1.60 -1.63 11.42
N ASN A 34 2.08 -0.76 12.32
CA ASN A 34 2.79 -1.17 13.52
C ASN A 34 1.89 -1.95 14.49
N GLU A 35 0.69 -1.44 14.77
CA GLU A 35 -0.30 -2.10 15.65
C GLU A 35 -0.76 -3.45 15.10
N CYS A 36 -1.05 -3.53 13.80
CA CYS A 36 -1.47 -4.76 13.15
C CYS A 36 -0.32 -5.73 12.88
N LYS A 37 0.94 -5.36 13.18
CA LYS A 37 2.16 -6.12 12.84
C LYS A 37 2.18 -6.55 11.37
N VAL A 38 1.71 -5.67 10.49
CA VAL A 38 1.70 -5.89 9.03
C VAL A 38 2.83 -5.12 8.37
N ASN A 39 3.31 -5.63 7.25
CA ASN A 39 4.43 -5.02 6.55
C ASN A 39 4.00 -3.66 5.93
N PHE A 40 4.55 -2.55 6.44
CA PHE A 40 4.28 -1.22 5.89
C PHE A 40 5.19 -0.93 4.70
N LEU A 41 4.63 -0.93 3.50
CA LEU A 41 5.33 -0.51 2.28
C LEU A 41 5.03 0.96 1.99
N GLN A 42 5.87 1.85 2.51
CA GLN A 42 5.82 3.26 2.13
C GLN A 42 6.47 3.42 0.75
N VAL A 43 5.66 3.52 -0.30
CA VAL A 43 6.19 3.82 -1.62
C VAL A 43 5.89 5.26 -2.00
N LYS A 44 6.93 6.04 -2.24
CA LYS A 44 6.79 7.38 -2.81
C LYS A 44 6.46 7.21 -4.30
N GLY A 45 5.47 7.95 -4.81
CA GLY A 45 5.05 7.91 -6.21
C GLY A 45 6.19 7.81 -7.25
N PRO A 46 7.26 8.63 -7.17
CA PRO A 46 8.40 8.53 -8.10
C PRO A 46 9.27 7.28 -7.92
N GLU A 47 9.29 6.62 -6.76
CA GLU A 47 9.99 5.35 -6.55
C GLU A 47 9.27 4.16 -7.19
N LEU A 48 7.92 4.17 -7.22
CA LEU A 48 7.15 3.18 -7.98
C LEU A 48 7.46 3.27 -9.47
N LEU A 49 7.46 4.50 -10.01
CA LEU A 49 7.71 4.77 -11.42
C LEU A 49 9.16 4.40 -11.79
N ASN A 50 10.15 4.78 -10.98
CA ASN A 50 11.55 4.40 -11.21
C ASN A 50 11.81 2.89 -11.11
N LYS A 51 11.17 2.17 -10.18
CA LYS A 51 11.33 0.71 -10.10
C LYS A 51 10.72 0.01 -11.33
N TYR A 52 9.58 0.49 -11.82
CA TYR A 52 8.96 -0.03 -13.05
C TYR A 52 9.77 0.32 -14.30
N VAL A 53 10.26 1.56 -14.42
CA VAL A 53 11.10 2.00 -15.55
C VAL A 53 12.46 1.29 -15.53
N GLY A 54 13.14 1.24 -14.39
CA GLY A 54 14.43 0.56 -14.26
C GLY A 54 14.35 -0.95 -14.49
N SER A 55 13.24 -1.58 -14.10
CA SER A 55 12.96 -2.99 -14.46
C SER A 55 12.60 -3.15 -15.94
N SER A 56 12.02 -2.12 -16.59
CA SER A 56 11.71 -2.13 -18.02
C SER A 56 12.95 -1.92 -18.88
N GLU A 57 13.89 -1.06 -18.47
CA GLU A 57 15.16 -0.81 -19.17
C GLU A 57 16.12 -2.00 -19.07
N GLN A 58 16.11 -2.73 -17.94
CA GLN A 58 16.91 -3.95 -17.79
C GLN A 58 16.40 -5.12 -18.65
N ASN A 59 15.14 -5.11 -19.10
CA ASN A 59 14.55 -6.21 -19.88
C ASN A 59 14.72 -6.06 -21.40
N ILE A 60 15.44 -5.05 -21.90
CA ILE A 60 15.63 -4.78 -23.34
C ILE A 60 17.07 -5.14 -23.79
N ARG A 61 17.83 -5.84 -22.96
CA ARG A 61 19.16 -6.38 -23.30
C ARG A 61 19.21 -7.88 -23.03
N ASP A 62 18.37 -8.62 -23.75
CA ASP A 62 18.63 -10.01 -24.15
C ASP A 62 18.08 -10.22 -25.56
#